data_AF-A0A1S3J1B6-F1
#
_entry.id   AF-A0A1S3J1B6-F1
#
_cell.length_a   1.000
_cell.length_b   1.000
_cell.length_c   1.000
_cell.angle_alpha   90.00
_cell.angle_beta   90.00
_cell.angle_gamma   90.00
#
_symmetry.space_group_name_H-M   'P 1'
#
loop_
_entity.id
_entity.type
_entity.pdbx_description
1 polymer ?
#
loop_
_entity_poly.entity_id
_entity_poly.type
_entity_poly.pdbx_seq_one_letter_code
_entity_poly.pdbx_strand_id
1 'polypeptide(L)'
;MFYRFRYYQNVCTSSYSFVWWNWTRWEREIDWMALNGINLPLAFTGQEAIWQKVYLKLGLSQNDLDEHFAGPAFLAWGRMGNMRGFGGPIPQTWLDNQLKLQHQILRRMRELGMLPVLPGFAGHIPEGFTRVYPNVNFTRLGGWAGFADPKYCCTYLLDPNDPMFVKVGQAFIEEMSKEFNGTNHIYNADTFNEMTPSSG
;
A
#
# COMPACT_ATOMS: atom_id res chain seq x y z
N MET A 1 1.03 -27.88 -20.96
CA MET A 1 1.28 -27.52 -19.54
C MET A 1 0.43 -26.31 -19.22
N PHE A 2 -0.57 -26.43 -18.35
CA PHE A 2 -1.39 -25.28 -17.94
C PHE A 2 -0.79 -24.68 -16.66
N TYR A 3 -0.36 -23.43 -16.71
CA TYR A 3 0.13 -22.73 -15.53
C TYR A 3 -1.06 -22.35 -14.64
N ARG A 4 -0.97 -22.64 -13.33
CA ARG A 4 -2.02 -22.30 -12.34
C ARG A 4 -2.25 -20.78 -12.26
N PHE A 5 -1.18 -20.01 -12.28
CA PHE A 5 -1.22 -18.55 -12.19
C PHE A 5 -0.46 -17.91 -13.34
N ARG A 6 -1.02 -16.81 -13.85
CA ARG A 6 -0.43 -15.89 -14.81
C ARG A 6 -0.55 -14.50 -14.18
N TYR A 7 0.56 -14.09 -13.59
CA TYR A 7 0.68 -12.86 -12.80
C TYR A 7 0.98 -11.66 -13.69
N TYR A 8 0.51 -10.48 -13.29
CA TYR A 8 0.78 -9.23 -14.00
C TYR A 8 0.98 -8.07 -13.02
N GLN A 9 1.81 -7.10 -13.46
CA GLN A 9 2.20 -5.85 -12.82
C GLN A 9 3.44 -5.94 -11.91
N ASN A 10 4.19 -4.85 -11.82
CA ASN A 10 5.13 -4.59 -10.74
C ASN A 10 4.50 -3.52 -9.83
N VAL A 11 4.85 -3.51 -8.54
CA VAL A 11 4.39 -2.46 -7.60
C VAL A 11 4.74 -1.05 -8.11
N CYS A 12 5.89 -0.89 -8.76
CA CYS A 12 6.33 0.36 -9.39
C CYS A 12 5.44 0.81 -10.56
N THR A 13 4.78 -0.12 -11.26
CA THR A 13 3.90 0.21 -12.40
C THR A 13 2.72 1.09 -11.96
N SER A 14 2.29 0.96 -10.69
CA SER A 14 1.24 1.80 -10.10
C SER A 14 1.59 3.29 -10.11
N SER A 15 2.87 3.63 -9.89
CA SER A 15 3.36 5.00 -9.90
C SER A 15 3.83 5.46 -11.27
N TYR A 16 4.55 4.61 -12.01
CA TYR A 16 5.13 4.99 -13.30
C TYR A 16 4.13 5.04 -14.45
N SER A 17 3.04 4.28 -14.38
CA SER A 17 2.11 4.13 -15.50
C SER A 17 0.68 4.41 -15.10
N PHE A 18 0.22 3.91 -13.95
CA PHE A 18 -1.21 3.88 -13.63
C PHE A 18 -1.69 5.08 -12.82
N VAL A 19 -0.78 5.90 -12.29
CA VAL A 19 -1.10 6.94 -11.31
C VAL A 19 -2.24 7.86 -11.77
N TRP A 20 -2.29 8.25 -13.04
CA TRP A 20 -3.31 9.16 -13.58
C TRP A 20 -4.45 8.44 -14.32
N TRP A 21 -4.56 7.12 -14.20
CA TRP A 21 -5.60 6.37 -14.90
C TRP A 21 -6.96 6.56 -14.24
N ASN A 22 -7.96 6.80 -15.07
CA ASN A 22 -9.36 6.73 -14.68
C ASN A 22 -9.94 5.32 -14.96
N TRP A 23 -11.23 5.15 -14.67
CA TRP A 23 -11.92 3.89 -14.92
C TRP A 23 -11.83 3.42 -16.38
N THR A 24 -12.10 4.30 -17.35
CA THR A 24 -12.08 3.94 -18.78
C THR A 24 -10.72 3.40 -19.23
N ARG A 25 -9.61 3.86 -18.63
CA ARG A 25 -8.29 3.27 -18.91
C ARG A 25 -8.09 1.93 -18.19
N TRP A 26 -8.52 1.81 -16.94
CA TRP A 26 -8.44 0.57 -16.17
C TRP A 26 -9.27 -0.56 -16.76
N GLU A 27 -10.50 -0.28 -17.19
CA GLU A 27 -11.40 -1.24 -17.82
C GLU A 27 -10.74 -1.88 -19.05
N ARG A 28 -10.16 -1.06 -19.95
CA ARG A 28 -9.39 -1.54 -21.10
C ARG A 28 -8.18 -2.39 -20.71
N GLU A 29 -7.50 -2.05 -19.62
CA GLU A 29 -6.37 -2.86 -19.13
C GLU A 29 -6.84 -4.21 -18.62
N ILE A 30 -7.95 -4.25 -17.88
CA ILE A 30 -8.50 -5.49 -17.34
C ILE A 30 -9.02 -6.39 -18.47
N ASP A 31 -9.65 -5.82 -19.49
CA ASP A 31 -10.04 -6.58 -20.69
C ASP A 31 -8.81 -7.14 -21.41
N TRP A 32 -7.75 -6.35 -21.56
CA TRP A 32 -6.48 -6.82 -22.12
C TRP A 32 -5.86 -7.94 -21.26
N MET A 33 -5.87 -7.79 -19.93
CA MET A 33 -5.41 -8.82 -18.99
C MET A 33 -6.16 -10.14 -19.22
N ALA A 34 -7.49 -10.09 -19.35
CA ALA A 34 -8.32 -11.27 -19.60
C ALA A 34 -8.02 -11.92 -20.95
N LEU A 35 -7.89 -11.13 -22.02
CA LEU A 35 -7.52 -11.62 -23.37
C LEU A 35 -6.15 -12.29 -23.40
N ASN A 36 -5.22 -11.83 -22.55
CA ASN A 36 -3.88 -12.42 -22.41
C ASN A 36 -3.83 -13.51 -21.32
N GLY A 37 -4.97 -13.87 -20.74
CA GLY A 37 -5.11 -14.93 -19.77
C GLY A 37 -4.54 -14.63 -18.38
N ILE A 38 -4.26 -13.37 -18.04
CA ILE A 38 -3.85 -12.99 -16.68
C ILE A 38 -4.98 -13.35 -15.71
N ASN A 39 -4.62 -14.01 -14.60
CA ASN A 39 -5.58 -14.40 -13.55
C ASN A 39 -5.13 -14.04 -12.13
N LEU A 40 -3.94 -13.46 -11.96
CA LEU A 40 -3.41 -13.04 -10.67
C LEU A 40 -2.78 -11.63 -10.76
N PRO A 41 -3.56 -10.56 -11.03
CA PRO A 41 -3.04 -9.19 -11.09
C PRO A 41 -2.93 -8.54 -9.71
N LEU A 42 -2.01 -7.59 -9.54
CA LEU A 42 -2.04 -6.68 -8.38
C LEU A 42 -3.25 -5.74 -8.45
N ALA A 43 -3.79 -5.37 -7.28
CA ALA A 43 -4.85 -4.38 -7.15
C ALA A 43 -4.59 -3.44 -5.95
N PHE A 44 -3.67 -2.51 -6.15
CA PHE A 44 -3.12 -1.64 -5.09
C PHE A 44 -3.76 -0.23 -5.02
N THR A 45 -4.68 0.07 -5.94
CA THR A 45 -5.34 1.37 -6.04
C THR A 45 -6.10 1.69 -4.75
N GLY A 46 -5.95 2.92 -4.24
CA GLY A 46 -6.71 3.41 -3.08
C GLY A 46 -6.28 2.89 -1.71
N GLN A 47 -5.17 2.14 -1.58
CA GLN A 47 -4.76 1.59 -0.28
C GLN A 47 -4.43 2.67 0.77
N GLU A 48 -4.02 3.87 0.36
CA GLU A 48 -3.80 5.00 1.27
C GLU A 48 -5.10 5.42 1.98
N ALA A 49 -6.26 5.28 1.33
CA ALA A 49 -7.55 5.58 1.96
C ALA A 49 -7.89 4.56 3.06
N ILE A 50 -7.49 3.30 2.89
CA ILE A 50 -7.63 2.27 3.94
C ILE A 50 -6.68 2.60 5.09
N TRP A 51 -5.41 2.90 4.79
CA TRP A 51 -4.43 3.29 5.79
C TRP A 51 -4.84 4.55 6.57
N GLN A 52 -5.43 5.55 5.90
CA GLN A 52 -5.98 6.73 6.57
C GLN A 52 -7.02 6.34 7.62
N LYS A 53 -7.98 5.47 7.28
CA LYS A 53 -9.00 4.99 8.23
C LYS A 53 -8.37 4.25 9.42
N VAL A 54 -7.38 3.39 9.16
CA VAL A 54 -6.68 2.62 10.20
C VAL A 54 -5.90 3.54 11.13
N TYR A 55 -5.06 4.41 10.58
CA TYR A 55 -4.18 5.26 11.37
C TYR A 55 -4.94 6.32 12.18
N LEU A 56 -6.00 6.91 11.64
CA LEU A 56 -6.87 7.81 12.40
C LEU A 56 -7.52 7.09 13.59
N LYS A 57 -7.99 5.84 13.41
CA LYS A 57 -8.52 5.01 14.52
C LYS A 57 -7.45 4.65 15.55
N LEU A 58 -6.19 4.54 15.13
CA LEU A 58 -5.05 4.32 16.01
C LEU A 58 -4.54 5.60 16.69
N GLY A 59 -5.21 6.74 16.52
CA GLY A 59 -4.90 7.98 17.24
C GLY A 59 -3.88 8.89 16.56
N LEU A 60 -3.50 8.61 15.31
CA LEU A 60 -2.71 9.54 14.50
C LEU A 60 -3.60 10.70 14.04
N SER A 61 -3.00 11.87 13.90
CA SER A 61 -3.60 13.06 13.33
C SER A 61 -3.51 13.05 11.81
N GLN A 62 -4.32 13.87 11.14
CA GLN A 62 -4.19 14.06 9.70
C GLN A 62 -2.80 14.58 9.31
N ASN A 63 -2.17 15.42 10.14
CA ASN A 63 -0.81 15.90 9.88
C ASN A 63 0.23 14.77 9.87
N ASP A 64 0.10 13.78 10.77
CA ASP A 64 1.01 12.61 10.77
C ASP A 64 0.88 11.83 9.44
N LEU A 65 -0.29 11.85 8.80
CA LEU A 65 -0.54 11.18 7.52
C LEU A 65 -0.05 12.01 6.33
N ASP A 66 -0.26 13.33 6.38
CA ASP A 66 0.20 14.28 5.38
C ASP A 66 1.74 14.27 5.25
N GLU A 67 2.44 14.06 6.36
CA GLU A 67 3.90 13.90 6.40
C GLU A 67 4.37 12.48 6.03
N HIS A 68 3.49 11.48 6.10
CA HIS A 68 3.84 10.09 5.85
C HIS A 68 3.57 9.66 4.40
N PHE A 69 2.38 9.91 3.87
CA PHE A 69 2.04 9.48 2.53
C PHE A 69 2.83 10.27 1.49
N ALA A 70 3.55 9.55 0.63
CA ALA A 70 4.19 10.14 -0.53
C ALA A 70 3.14 10.67 -1.52
N GLY A 71 3.53 11.61 -2.38
CA GLY A 71 2.68 12.09 -3.47
C GLY A 71 2.26 10.97 -4.43
N PRO A 72 1.17 11.12 -5.19
CA PRO A 72 0.62 10.05 -6.02
C PRO A 72 1.63 9.36 -6.94
N ALA A 73 2.53 10.13 -7.55
CA ALA A 73 3.57 9.62 -8.45
C ALA A 73 4.70 8.85 -7.76
N PHE A 74 4.74 8.82 -6.42
CA PHE A 74 5.79 8.19 -5.62
C PHE A 74 5.27 7.11 -4.67
N LEU A 75 3.96 6.80 -4.73
CA LEU A 75 3.30 5.87 -3.82
C LEU A 75 3.91 4.47 -3.82
N ALA A 76 4.44 3.97 -4.94
CA ALA A 76 5.10 2.66 -4.98
C ALA A 76 6.22 2.56 -3.92
N TRP A 77 7.13 3.53 -3.88
CA TRP A 77 8.24 3.57 -2.91
C TRP A 77 7.78 3.94 -1.51
N GLY A 78 6.72 4.73 -1.37
CA GLY A 78 6.08 5.00 -0.08
C GLY A 78 5.55 3.71 0.57
N ARG A 79 4.84 2.88 -0.21
CA ARG A 79 4.25 1.61 0.24
C ARG A 79 5.30 0.56 0.62
N MET A 80 6.41 0.55 -0.09
CA MET A 80 7.56 -0.33 0.18
C MET A 80 8.45 0.18 1.33
N GLY A 81 8.11 1.30 1.97
CA GLY A 81 8.86 1.85 3.10
C GLY A 81 10.17 2.55 2.75
N ASN A 82 10.50 2.68 1.46
CA ASN A 82 11.74 3.30 0.99
C ASN A 82 11.80 4.80 1.27
N MET A 83 10.64 5.47 1.26
CA MET A 83 10.50 6.91 1.45
C MET A 83 9.16 7.27 2.08
N ARG A 84 9.00 8.52 2.49
CA ARG A 84 7.75 9.08 3.02
C ARG A 84 7.56 10.54 2.59
N GLY A 85 6.33 11.01 2.55
CA GLY A 85 5.96 12.45 2.44
C GLY A 85 6.34 13.19 1.14
N PHE A 86 7.36 12.74 0.38
CA PHE A 86 7.85 13.46 -0.79
C PHE A 86 6.77 13.56 -1.88
N GLY A 87 6.57 14.77 -2.41
CA GLY A 87 5.51 15.04 -3.40
C GLY A 87 4.09 15.08 -2.83
N GLY A 88 3.93 14.90 -1.51
CA GLY A 88 2.67 15.09 -0.80
C GLY A 88 2.45 16.55 -0.36
N PRO A 89 1.39 16.82 0.43
CA PRO A 89 0.40 15.85 0.90
C PRO A 89 -0.60 15.43 -0.19
N ILE A 90 -1.23 14.26 0.00
CA ILE A 90 -2.29 13.78 -0.90
C ILE A 90 -3.61 14.44 -0.50
N PRO A 91 -4.33 15.11 -1.42
CA PRO A 91 -5.63 15.71 -1.08
C PRO A 91 -6.70 14.63 -0.84
N GLN A 92 -7.64 14.88 0.08
CA GLN A 92 -8.72 13.93 0.39
C GLN A 92 -9.52 13.51 -0.86
N THR A 93 -9.75 14.43 -1.79
CA THR A 93 -10.45 14.15 -3.05
C THR A 93 -9.74 13.08 -3.89
N TRP A 94 -8.41 13.00 -3.83
CA TRP A 94 -7.66 11.93 -4.47
C TRP A 94 -7.92 10.59 -3.79
N LEU A 95 -7.82 10.52 -2.47
CA LEU A 95 -8.09 9.31 -1.69
C LEU A 95 -9.48 8.75 -1.97
N ASP A 96 -10.49 9.63 -1.94
CA ASP A 96 -11.89 9.25 -2.20
C ASP A 96 -12.08 8.73 -3.64
N ASN A 97 -11.44 9.37 -4.61
CA ASN A 97 -11.52 8.96 -6.01
C ASN A 97 -10.79 7.63 -6.28
N GLN A 98 -9.61 7.44 -5.70
CA GLN A 98 -8.88 6.17 -5.81
C GLN A 98 -9.64 5.03 -5.14
N LEU A 99 -10.30 5.28 -4.00
CA LEU A 99 -11.14 4.29 -3.33
C LEU A 99 -12.32 3.86 -4.22
N LYS A 100 -13.04 4.82 -4.81
CA LYS A 100 -14.12 4.54 -5.79
C LYS A 100 -13.63 3.80 -7.03
N LEU A 101 -12.41 4.11 -7.50
CA LEU A 101 -11.80 3.44 -8.64
C LEU A 101 -11.47 1.98 -8.31
N GLN A 102 -10.91 1.72 -7.13
CA GLN A 102 -10.57 0.37 -6.67
C GLN A 102 -11.81 -0.53 -6.57
N HIS A 103 -12.95 -0.01 -6.11
CA HIS A 103 -14.22 -0.74 -6.12
C HIS A 103 -14.60 -1.24 -7.53
N GLN A 104 -14.38 -0.41 -8.56
CA GLN A 104 -14.67 -0.79 -9.95
C GLN A 104 -13.65 -1.81 -10.49
N ILE A 105 -12.36 -1.61 -10.19
CA ILE A 105 -11.27 -2.54 -10.56
C ILE A 105 -11.52 -3.92 -9.98
N LEU A 106 -11.73 -4.02 -8.67
CA LEU A 106 -11.93 -5.31 -8.00
C LEU A 106 -13.18 -6.03 -8.50
N ARG A 107 -14.28 -5.29 -8.72
CA ARG A 107 -15.51 -5.86 -9.28
C ARG A 107 -15.24 -6.51 -10.64
N ARG A 108 -14.64 -5.77 -11.57
CA ARG A 108 -14.39 -6.25 -12.93
C ARG A 108 -13.39 -7.40 -12.99
N MET A 109 -12.31 -7.33 -12.21
CA MET A 109 -11.35 -8.43 -12.08
C MET A 109 -12.04 -9.71 -11.59
N ARG A 110 -12.89 -9.61 -10.56
CA ARG A 110 -13.63 -10.75 -9.98
C ARG A 110 -14.68 -11.31 -10.96
N GLU A 111 -15.40 -10.44 -11.69
CA GLU A 111 -16.34 -10.85 -12.75
C GLU A 111 -15.66 -11.70 -13.83
N LEU A 112 -14.38 -11.43 -14.12
CA LEU A 112 -13.58 -12.15 -15.11
C LEU A 112 -12.80 -13.34 -14.51
N GLY A 113 -13.09 -13.72 -13.26
CA GLY A 113 -12.46 -14.86 -12.60
C GLY A 113 -11.00 -14.64 -12.20
N MET A 114 -10.52 -13.40 -12.18
CA MET A 114 -9.19 -13.08 -11.67
C MET A 114 -9.19 -13.12 -10.13
N LEU A 115 -8.01 -13.32 -9.56
CA LEU A 115 -7.75 -13.26 -8.12
C LEU A 115 -6.87 -12.04 -7.85
N PRO A 116 -7.45 -10.86 -7.57
CA PRO A 116 -6.69 -9.67 -7.22
C PRO A 116 -5.79 -9.91 -6.01
N VAL A 117 -4.51 -9.58 -6.15
CA VAL A 117 -3.57 -9.55 -5.03
C VAL A 117 -3.71 -8.20 -4.33
N LEU A 118 -4.16 -8.24 -3.07
CA LEU A 118 -4.33 -7.05 -2.24
C LEU A 118 -3.04 -6.73 -1.47
N PRO A 119 -2.84 -5.48 -1.01
CA PRO A 119 -1.70 -5.17 -0.15
C PRO A 119 -1.83 -5.87 1.21
N GLY A 120 -0.69 -6.20 1.82
CA GLY A 120 -0.56 -6.62 3.21
C GLY A 120 0.25 -5.60 4.02
N PHE A 121 0.27 -5.77 5.35
CA PHE A 121 1.11 -4.97 6.22
C PHE A 121 2.52 -5.55 6.31
N ALA A 122 3.53 -4.75 5.98
CA ALA A 122 4.94 -5.15 5.97
C ALA A 122 5.76 -4.63 7.17
N GLY A 123 5.13 -3.95 8.13
CA GLY A 123 5.78 -3.42 9.33
C GLY A 123 6.09 -1.91 9.30
N HIS A 124 6.09 -1.27 8.13
CA HIS A 124 6.38 0.18 8.03
C HIS A 124 5.25 1.03 8.61
N ILE A 125 5.61 2.00 9.45
CA ILE A 125 4.67 2.85 10.17
C ILE A 125 5.05 4.35 10.07
N PRO A 126 4.06 5.27 10.19
CA PRO A 126 4.31 6.70 10.32
C PRO A 126 5.11 7.07 11.57
N GLU A 127 5.90 8.13 11.49
CA GLU A 127 6.66 8.68 12.64
C GLU A 127 5.76 9.08 13.82
N GLY A 128 4.50 9.47 13.55
CA GLY A 128 3.51 9.77 14.59
C GLY A 128 3.28 8.64 15.61
N PHE A 129 3.59 7.38 15.26
CA PHE A 129 3.56 6.27 16.22
C PHE A 129 4.51 6.47 17.40
N THR A 130 5.66 7.10 17.21
CA THR A 130 6.63 7.36 18.29
C THR A 130 6.04 8.26 19.39
N ARG A 131 5.10 9.12 19.02
CA ARG A 131 4.37 10.01 19.93
C ARG A 131 3.14 9.33 20.54
N VAL A 132 2.37 8.60 19.74
CA VAL A 132 1.10 7.98 20.18
C VAL A 132 1.34 6.71 21.00
N TYR A 133 2.41 5.97 20.69
CA TYR A 133 2.77 4.70 21.31
C TYR A 133 4.25 4.68 21.74
N PRO A 134 4.64 5.50 22.75
CA PRO A 134 6.06 5.69 23.11
C PRO A 134 6.76 4.45 23.69
N ASN A 135 5.99 3.42 24.07
CA ASN A 135 6.51 2.18 24.65
C ASN A 135 6.56 1.01 23.66
N VAL A 136 6.15 1.24 22.40
CA VAL A 136 6.20 0.22 21.34
C VAL A 136 7.62 0.17 20.77
N ASN A 137 8.12 -1.02 20.48
CA ASN A 137 9.45 -1.18 19.90
C ASN A 137 9.43 -0.95 18.39
N PHE A 138 10.24 -0.02 17.90
CA PHE A 138 10.40 0.28 16.49
C PHE A 138 11.87 0.56 16.16
N THR A 139 12.27 0.21 14.95
CA THR A 139 13.60 0.49 14.40
C THR A 139 13.47 1.58 13.35
N ARG A 140 14.28 2.64 13.43
CA ARG A 140 14.38 3.63 12.35
C ARG A 140 15.31 3.10 11.27
N LEU A 141 14.81 2.97 10.04
CA LEU A 141 15.58 2.47 8.91
C LEU A 141 16.52 3.54 8.34
N GLY A 142 17.51 3.09 7.56
CA GLY A 142 18.42 3.97 6.82
C GLY A 142 17.77 4.66 5.63
N GLY A 143 18.52 5.58 5.01
CA GLY A 143 18.10 6.21 3.75
C GLY A 143 18.17 5.25 2.56
N TRP A 144 17.35 5.51 1.55
CA TRP A 144 17.30 4.72 0.30
C TRP A 144 17.63 5.61 -0.90
N ALA A 145 18.42 5.09 -1.85
CA ALA A 145 18.74 5.71 -3.14
C ALA A 145 19.09 7.22 -3.11
N GLY A 146 19.80 7.68 -2.07
CA GLY A 146 20.19 9.08 -1.91
C GLY A 146 19.10 10.02 -1.37
N PHE A 147 17.90 9.51 -1.04
CA PHE A 147 16.95 10.21 -0.17
C PHE A 147 17.53 10.26 1.25
N ALA A 148 18.37 11.26 1.49
CA ALA A 148 19.03 11.49 2.77
C ALA A 148 18.35 12.57 3.64
N ASP A 149 17.41 13.33 3.06
CA ASP A 149 16.63 14.32 3.82
C ASP A 149 15.77 13.59 4.88
N PRO A 150 15.99 13.83 6.19
CA PRO A 150 15.22 13.21 7.28
C PRO A 150 13.71 13.40 7.16
N LYS A 151 13.26 14.43 6.43
CA LYS A 151 11.85 14.69 6.14
C LYS A 151 11.24 13.64 5.22
N TYR A 152 12.01 13.09 4.29
CA TYR A 152 11.48 12.22 3.22
C TYR A 152 12.00 10.78 3.27
N CYS A 153 12.99 10.50 4.11
CA CYS A 153 13.61 9.18 4.22
C CYS A 153 13.16 8.43 5.48
N CYS A 154 13.82 7.29 5.67
CA CYS A 154 14.10 6.72 6.99
C CYS A 154 12.83 6.41 7.78
N THR A 155 12.01 5.54 7.19
CA THR A 155 10.76 5.07 7.79
C THR A 155 11.02 4.30 9.08
N TYR A 156 10.01 4.25 9.94
CA TYR A 156 10.05 3.40 11.12
C TYR A 156 9.49 2.03 10.77
N LEU A 157 10.18 1.00 11.21
CA LEU A 157 9.77 -0.39 11.10
C LEU A 157 9.38 -0.90 12.48
N LEU A 158 8.15 -1.38 12.61
CA LEU A 158 7.62 -1.96 13.84
C LEU A 158 8.28 -3.32 14.11
N ASP A 159 8.68 -3.57 15.36
CA ASP A 159 9.29 -4.86 15.74
C ASP A 159 8.26 -6.00 15.54
N PRO A 160 8.59 -7.07 14.81
CA PRO A 160 7.69 -8.20 14.59
C PRO A 160 7.29 -8.94 15.88
N ASN A 161 8.05 -8.79 16.97
CA ASN A 161 7.73 -9.39 18.27
C ASN A 161 6.86 -8.47 19.16
N ASP A 162 6.68 -7.20 18.78
CA ASP A 162 5.80 -6.30 19.52
C ASP A 162 4.33 -6.63 19.19
N PRO A 163 3.43 -6.80 20.19
CA PRO A 163 2.00 -7.06 19.95
C PRO A 163 1.31 -6.04 19.03
N MET A 164 1.85 -4.82 18.95
CA MET A 164 1.37 -3.79 18.03
C MET A 164 1.49 -4.22 16.57
N PHE A 165 2.46 -5.07 16.20
CA PHE A 165 2.63 -5.55 14.83
C PHE A 165 1.39 -6.29 14.33
N VAL A 166 0.91 -7.24 15.14
CA VAL A 166 -0.32 -7.99 14.85
C VAL A 166 -1.52 -7.06 14.86
N LYS A 167 -1.61 -6.14 15.83
CA LYS A 167 -2.73 -5.19 15.93
C LYS A 167 -2.87 -4.31 14.69
N VAL A 168 -1.78 -3.74 14.18
CA VAL A 168 -1.79 -2.89 12.99
C VAL A 168 -2.12 -3.70 11.73
N GLY A 169 -1.47 -4.86 11.57
CA GLY A 169 -1.71 -5.74 10.43
C GLY A 169 -3.16 -6.23 10.37
N GLN A 170 -3.71 -6.66 11.50
CA GLN A 170 -5.10 -7.08 11.62
C GLN A 170 -6.07 -5.94 11.29
N ALA A 171 -5.86 -4.75 11.87
CA ALA A 171 -6.71 -3.59 11.61
C ALA A 171 -6.75 -3.23 10.11
N PHE A 172 -5.61 -3.35 9.42
CA PHE A 172 -5.54 -3.09 7.97
C PHE A 172 -6.33 -4.11 7.15
N ILE A 173 -6.13 -5.41 7.42
CA ILE A 173 -6.84 -6.47 6.70
C ILE A 173 -8.34 -6.41 6.98
N GLU A 174 -8.75 -6.15 8.22
CA GLU A 174 -10.15 -5.99 8.61
C GLU A 174 -10.81 -4.78 7.91
N GLU A 175 -10.16 -3.62 7.92
CA GLU A 175 -10.69 -2.42 7.27
C GLU A 175 -10.79 -2.62 5.75
N MET A 176 -9.78 -3.22 5.12
CA MET A 176 -9.78 -3.53 3.70
C MET A 176 -10.86 -4.55 3.33
N SER A 177 -11.00 -5.63 4.11
CA SER A 177 -12.01 -6.66 3.91
C SER A 177 -13.42 -6.10 4.08
N LYS A 178 -13.62 -5.23 5.08
CA LYS A 178 -14.89 -4.54 5.30
C LYS A 178 -15.21 -3.60 4.14
N GLU A 179 -14.24 -2.83 3.67
CA GLU A 179 -14.43 -1.86 2.60
C GLU A 179 -14.78 -2.54 1.27
N PHE A 180 -14.09 -3.62 0.90
CA PHE A 180 -14.22 -4.25 -0.42
C PHE A 180 -15.10 -5.51 -0.45
N ASN A 181 -15.92 -5.72 0.59
CA ASN A 181 -16.79 -6.88 0.78
C ASN A 181 -16.03 -8.22 0.63
N GLY A 182 -14.89 -8.32 1.32
CA GLY A 182 -14.04 -9.51 1.34
C GLY A 182 -12.78 -9.39 0.49
N THR A 183 -12.02 -10.49 0.46
CA THR A 183 -10.71 -10.59 -0.19
C THR A 183 -10.63 -11.82 -1.09
N ASN A 184 -9.51 -11.99 -1.77
CA ASN A 184 -9.20 -13.21 -2.52
C ASN A 184 -8.11 -14.05 -1.82
N HIS A 185 -7.84 -13.76 -0.54
CA HIS A 185 -6.89 -14.43 0.34
C HIS A 185 -5.42 -14.45 -0.14
N ILE A 186 -5.05 -13.57 -1.08
CA ILE A 186 -3.68 -13.40 -1.55
C ILE A 186 -3.26 -11.96 -1.29
N TYR A 187 -2.16 -11.80 -0.56
CA TYR A 187 -1.63 -10.50 -0.14
C TYR A 187 -0.16 -10.37 -0.53
N ASN A 188 0.28 -9.17 -0.91
CA ASN A 188 1.68 -8.85 -1.13
C ASN A 188 2.16 -7.82 -0.10
N ALA A 189 3.33 -8.09 0.50
CA ALA A 189 4.00 -7.27 1.48
C ALA A 189 5.51 -7.54 1.40
N ASP A 190 6.31 -6.48 1.35
CA ASP A 190 7.77 -6.56 1.20
C ASP A 190 8.43 -5.60 2.20
N THR A 191 9.03 -6.14 3.26
CA THR A 191 9.59 -5.33 4.38
C THR A 191 10.95 -4.71 4.08
N PHE A 192 11.76 -5.38 3.27
CA PHE A 192 13.16 -4.98 3.03
C PHE A 192 13.45 -4.82 1.54
N ASN A 193 12.46 -4.36 0.76
CA ASN A 193 12.67 -4.08 -0.67
C ASN A 193 13.74 -2.99 -0.82
N GLU A 194 14.93 -3.38 -1.31
CA GLU A 194 16.10 -2.50 -1.46
C GLU A 194 16.53 -1.79 -0.15
N MET A 195 16.21 -2.36 1.01
CA MET A 195 16.60 -1.82 2.31
C MET A 195 17.37 -2.86 3.11
N THR A 196 18.41 -2.43 3.81
CA THR A 196 19.20 -3.32 4.67
C THR A 196 18.48 -3.53 6.01
N PRO A 197 18.21 -4.77 6.44
CA PRO A 197 17.72 -5.07 7.79
C PRO A 197 18.70 -4.59 8.87
N SER A 198 18.20 -4.28 10.07
CA SER A 198 19.03 -3.82 11.19
C SER A 198 19.94 -4.90 11.79
N SER A 199 19.62 -6.17 11.55
CA SER A 199 20.40 -7.33 11.99
C SER A 199 20.22 -8.50 11.01
N GLY A 200 21.22 -9.38 10.91
CA GLY A 200 21.20 -10.59 10.09
C GLY A 200 22.15 -11.65 10.61
#